data_AF-A0A3D4WJR0-F1
#
_entry.id   AF-A0A3D4WJR0-F1
#
_cell.length_a   1.000
_cell.length_b   1.000
_cell.length_c   1.000
_cell.angle_alpha   90.00
_cell.angle_beta   90.00
_cell.angle_gamma   90.00
#
_symmetry.space_group_name_H-M   'P 1'
#
loop_
_entity.id
_entity.type
_entity.pdbx_description
1 polymer ?
#
loop_
_entity_poly.entity_id
_entity_poly.type
_entity_poly.pdbx_seq_one_letter_code
_entity_poly.pdbx_strand_id
1 'polypeptide(L)'
;MSGVRLLLVLPLLGALLLSGCGGNPVTASSSPTASAASPVPPNDPTQPRSKLAARAAAAKDLRQVAHYLLKTSGRPDRTVAITRATDGSWRVDVPGGAHGGAVDIALVFTGGALHQCVLPNQGCVHIDGPLPKTADPKIEHLITDWLGVLTDRQQALAVSMAQPLEGAAGECFAIESSAVSLQIPLDVGIYCYERDGTLTAAKLSFGTMVLAGKPGAAPPSIALPGPVVKGTPLPLAAPPSPS
;
A
#
# COMPACT_ATOMS: atom_id res chain seq x y z
N MET A 1 41.39 16.20 39.97
CA MET A 1 41.69 14.76 40.04
C MET A 1 42.00 14.34 38.60
N SER A 2 43.22 14.57 38.10
CA SER A 2 44.41 13.68 38.20
C SER A 2 44.12 12.33 37.54
N GLY A 3 44.84 11.82 36.52
CA GLY A 3 46.08 12.20 35.83
C GLY A 3 46.19 11.52 34.44
N VAL A 4 46.95 12.06 33.48
CA VAL A 4 48.38 11.75 33.15
C VAL A 4 48.54 10.38 32.46
N ARG A 5 48.62 10.33 31.11
CA ARG A 5 49.82 10.27 30.21
C ARG A 5 50.68 8.98 30.29
N LEU A 6 50.88 8.31 29.14
CA LEU A 6 52.16 7.94 28.46
C LEU A 6 51.87 6.84 27.40
N LEU A 7 51.99 7.07 26.09
CA LEU A 7 53.20 6.92 25.24
C LEU A 7 53.84 5.52 25.28
N LEU A 8 53.81 4.80 24.15
CA LEU A 8 55.00 4.16 23.60
C LEU A 8 54.88 3.92 22.08
N VAL A 9 55.89 4.41 21.36
CA VAL A 9 56.21 4.23 19.94
C VAL A 9 57.31 3.17 19.87
N LEU A 10 57.29 2.23 18.91
CA LEU A 10 58.50 1.82 18.18
C LEU A 10 58.16 0.96 16.93
N PRO A 11 58.83 1.19 15.78
CA PRO A 11 58.65 0.44 14.54
C PRO A 11 59.66 -0.71 14.40
N LEU A 12 59.38 -1.69 13.54
CA LEU A 12 60.40 -2.64 13.09
C LEU A 12 60.34 -2.80 11.56
N LEU A 13 61.33 -2.20 10.90
CA LEU A 13 61.74 -2.50 9.53
C LEU A 13 62.49 -3.84 9.53
N GLY A 14 62.15 -4.72 8.61
CA GLY A 14 62.93 -5.92 8.29
C GLY A 14 62.87 -6.19 6.80
N ALA A 15 63.91 -5.80 6.07
CA ALA A 15 64.15 -6.17 4.69
C ALA A 15 65.08 -7.39 4.64
N LEU A 16 64.70 -8.44 3.91
CA LEU A 16 65.60 -9.49 3.45
C LEU A 16 65.14 -9.96 2.06
N LEU A 17 66.03 -9.75 1.09
CA LEU A 17 66.00 -10.23 -0.28
C LEU A 17 66.36 -11.72 -0.31
N LEU A 18 65.65 -12.54 -1.08
CA LEU A 18 66.22 -13.73 -1.73
C LEU A 18 65.55 -13.97 -3.09
N SER A 19 66.43 -14.15 -4.06
CA SER A 19 66.23 -14.53 -5.46
C SER A 19 65.59 -15.92 -5.64
N GLY A 20 64.75 -16.05 -6.66
CA GLY A 20 64.26 -17.35 -7.15
C GLY A 20 63.49 -17.23 -8.46
N CYS A 21 64.21 -17.11 -9.57
CA CYS A 21 63.66 -17.27 -10.92
C CYS A 21 63.58 -18.77 -11.23
N GLY A 22 62.38 -19.31 -11.38
CA GLY A 22 62.13 -20.66 -11.86
C GLY A 22 60.76 -20.71 -12.52
N GLY A 23 60.74 -20.71 -13.85
CA GLY A 23 59.52 -20.68 -14.65
C GLY A 23 58.79 -22.02 -14.66
N ASN A 24 57.46 -21.96 -14.62
CA ASN A 24 56.56 -22.77 -15.42
C ASN A 24 55.17 -22.06 -15.44
N PRO A 25 54.56 -21.83 -16.62
CA PRO A 25 53.27 -21.15 -16.69
C PRO A 25 52.17 -22.11 -16.23
N VAL A 26 51.60 -21.87 -15.04
CA VAL A 26 50.35 -22.49 -14.65
C VAL A 26 49.23 -21.65 -15.27
N THR A 27 48.52 -22.31 -16.18
CA THR A 27 47.27 -21.89 -16.81
C THR A 27 46.39 -21.13 -15.82
N ALA A 28 46.03 -19.89 -16.16
CA ALA A 28 45.06 -19.11 -15.40
C ALA A 28 43.72 -19.86 -15.37
N SER A 29 43.40 -20.47 -14.22
CA SER A 29 42.02 -20.85 -13.91
C SER A 29 41.23 -19.56 -13.70
N SER A 30 40.37 -19.23 -14.64
CA SER A 30 39.32 -18.23 -14.52
C SER A 30 38.43 -18.59 -13.33
N SER A 31 38.74 -18.00 -12.18
CA SER A 31 37.79 -17.93 -11.06
C SER A 31 36.59 -17.11 -11.54
N PRO A 32 35.34 -17.54 -11.33
CA PRO A 32 34.19 -16.70 -11.66
C PRO A 32 34.25 -15.49 -10.74
N THR A 33 34.58 -14.33 -11.30
CA THR A 33 34.39 -13.05 -10.62
C THR A 33 32.90 -12.92 -10.37
N ALA A 34 32.47 -13.18 -9.13
CA ALA A 34 31.19 -12.72 -8.66
C ALA A 34 31.24 -11.19 -8.77
N SER A 35 30.59 -10.64 -9.79
CA SER A 35 30.29 -9.21 -9.84
C SER A 35 29.47 -8.90 -8.59
N ALA A 36 30.15 -8.40 -7.56
CA ALA A 36 29.49 -7.73 -6.46
C ALA A 36 28.75 -6.56 -7.08
N ALA A 37 27.44 -6.71 -7.26
CA ALA A 37 26.59 -5.60 -7.66
C ALA A 37 26.82 -4.48 -6.65
N SER A 38 27.27 -3.32 -7.12
CA SER A 38 27.40 -2.14 -6.28
C SER A 38 26.07 -1.92 -5.56
N PRO A 39 26.08 -1.63 -4.25
CA PRO A 39 24.85 -1.39 -3.51
C PRO A 39 24.10 -0.24 -4.19
N VAL A 40 22.91 -0.53 -4.71
CA VAL A 40 22.05 0.47 -5.34
C VAL A 40 21.70 1.50 -4.26
N PRO A 41 21.87 2.81 -4.52
CA PRO A 41 21.54 3.83 -3.54
C PRO A 41 20.07 3.68 -3.11
N PRO A 42 19.74 3.78 -1.81
CA PRO A 42 18.37 3.58 -1.30
C PRO A 42 17.32 4.55 -1.87
N ASN A 43 17.73 5.51 -2.71
CA ASN A 43 16.87 6.51 -3.36
C ASN A 43 16.96 6.49 -4.89
N ASP A 44 17.43 5.40 -5.49
CA ASP A 44 17.42 5.28 -6.95
C ASP A 44 15.96 5.34 -7.46
N PRO A 45 15.61 6.30 -8.35
CA PRO A 45 14.25 6.48 -8.85
C PRO A 45 13.76 5.30 -9.69
N THR A 46 14.66 4.42 -10.15
CA THR A 46 14.31 3.25 -10.94
C THR A 46 13.86 2.06 -10.09
N GLN A 47 14.17 2.07 -8.78
CA GLN A 47 13.78 0.99 -7.87
C GLN A 47 12.26 0.88 -7.71
N PRO A 48 11.69 -0.34 -7.57
CA PRO A 48 10.26 -0.55 -7.39
C PRO A 48 9.68 0.24 -6.20
N ARG A 49 10.40 0.29 -5.07
CA ARG A 49 9.99 1.05 -3.88
C ARG A 49 9.84 2.55 -4.17
N SER A 50 10.79 3.13 -4.91
CA SER A 50 10.77 4.55 -5.31
C SER A 50 9.65 4.85 -6.31
N LYS A 51 9.45 3.96 -7.28
CA LYS A 51 8.35 4.06 -8.25
C LYS A 51 6.99 3.99 -7.57
N LEU A 52 6.77 3.00 -6.71
CA LEU A 52 5.53 2.86 -5.95
C LEU A 52 5.26 4.09 -5.07
N ALA A 53 6.28 4.62 -4.38
CA ALA A 53 6.14 5.84 -3.59
C ALA A 53 5.70 7.03 -4.46
N ALA A 54 6.26 7.19 -5.66
CA ALA A 54 5.87 8.24 -6.59
C ALA A 54 4.41 8.08 -7.08
N ARG A 55 3.98 6.86 -7.38
CA ARG A 55 2.59 6.56 -7.78
C ARG A 55 1.62 6.84 -6.63
N ALA A 56 1.94 6.40 -5.42
CA ALA A 56 1.14 6.66 -4.23
C ALA A 56 1.07 8.16 -3.89
N ALA A 57 2.15 8.91 -4.09
CA ALA A 57 2.15 10.36 -3.94
C ALA A 57 1.21 11.02 -4.96
N ALA A 58 1.28 10.65 -6.23
CA ALA A 58 0.35 11.15 -7.25
C ALA A 58 -1.11 10.78 -6.91
N ALA A 59 -1.35 9.57 -6.42
CA ALA A 59 -2.68 9.10 -5.99
C ALA A 59 -3.25 9.94 -4.84
N LYS A 60 -2.41 10.41 -3.90
CA LYS A 60 -2.86 11.29 -2.79
C LYS A 60 -3.47 12.59 -3.29
N ASP A 61 -2.95 13.14 -4.37
CA ASP A 61 -3.39 14.42 -4.95
C ASP A 61 -4.57 14.25 -5.92
N LEU A 62 -4.81 13.02 -6.40
CA LEU A 62 -5.80 12.73 -7.42
C LEU A 62 -7.26 12.89 -6.93
N ARG A 63 -8.06 13.72 -7.59
CA ARG A 63 -9.50 13.89 -7.30
C ARG A 63 -10.32 13.38 -8.47
N GLN A 64 -11.16 12.37 -8.23
CA GLN A 64 -11.93 11.70 -9.28
C GLN A 64 -13.09 10.87 -8.72
N VAL A 65 -13.96 10.44 -9.62
CA VAL A 65 -14.93 9.34 -9.41
C VAL A 65 -14.42 8.12 -10.17
N ALA A 66 -14.26 6.97 -9.52
CA ALA A 66 -13.81 5.74 -10.15
C ALA A 66 -14.71 4.57 -9.73
N HIS A 67 -14.98 3.67 -10.67
CA HIS A 67 -15.71 2.42 -10.41
C HIS A 67 -14.75 1.25 -10.51
N TYR A 68 -14.91 0.26 -9.65
CA TYR A 68 -14.07 -0.92 -9.61
C TYR A 68 -14.94 -2.17 -9.56
N LEU A 69 -14.61 -3.15 -10.39
CA LEU A 69 -15.13 -4.50 -10.24
C LEU A 69 -14.38 -5.18 -9.09
N LEU A 70 -15.08 -5.48 -8.01
CA LEU A 70 -14.57 -6.25 -6.88
C LEU A 70 -14.96 -7.72 -7.05
N LYS A 71 -13.94 -8.57 -7.15
CA LYS A 71 -14.04 -10.03 -7.19
C LYS A 71 -13.64 -10.59 -5.83
N THR A 72 -14.55 -11.31 -5.18
CA THR A 72 -14.30 -11.98 -3.89
C THR A 72 -14.69 -13.45 -4.03
N SER A 73 -13.83 -14.36 -3.55
CA SER A 73 -14.12 -15.80 -3.60
C SER A 73 -15.46 -16.12 -2.91
N GLY A 74 -16.29 -16.94 -3.58
CA GLY A 74 -17.59 -17.37 -3.07
C GLY A 74 -18.68 -16.30 -3.05
N ARG A 75 -18.46 -15.15 -3.70
CA ARG A 75 -19.45 -14.07 -3.84
C ARG A 75 -19.56 -13.64 -5.31
N PRO A 76 -20.74 -13.15 -5.75
CA PRO A 76 -20.88 -12.50 -7.05
C PRO A 76 -19.96 -11.29 -7.16
N ASP A 77 -19.47 -11.04 -8.37
CA ASP A 77 -18.76 -9.80 -8.70
C ASP A 77 -19.68 -8.59 -8.47
N ARG A 78 -19.10 -7.50 -7.96
CA ARG A 78 -19.84 -6.30 -7.59
C ARG A 78 -19.05 -5.03 -7.91
N THR A 79 -19.76 -3.96 -8.23
CA THR A 79 -19.15 -2.68 -8.55
C THR A 79 -19.04 -1.80 -7.32
N VAL A 80 -17.82 -1.52 -6.89
CA VAL A 80 -17.50 -0.55 -5.85
C VAL A 80 -17.32 0.82 -6.51
N ALA A 81 -17.93 1.87 -5.95
CA ALA A 81 -17.69 3.23 -6.41
C ALA A 81 -16.83 3.97 -5.39
N ILE A 82 -15.81 4.67 -5.87
CA ILE A 82 -14.93 5.51 -5.06
C ILE A 82 -14.99 6.93 -5.60
N THR A 83 -15.33 7.88 -4.74
CA THR A 83 -15.30 9.30 -5.07
C THR A 83 -14.38 10.05 -4.12
N ARG A 84 -13.48 10.86 -4.68
CA ARG A 84 -12.70 11.87 -3.94
C ARG A 84 -13.03 13.25 -4.49
N ALA A 85 -13.67 14.08 -3.68
CA ALA A 85 -14.10 15.42 -4.05
C ALA A 85 -12.97 16.45 -3.88
N THR A 86 -13.13 17.62 -4.51
CA THR A 86 -12.09 18.66 -4.52
C THR A 86 -11.81 19.26 -3.14
N ASP A 87 -12.82 19.32 -2.27
CA ASP A 87 -12.68 19.81 -0.88
C ASP A 87 -12.02 18.80 0.08
N GLY A 88 -11.66 17.61 -0.42
CA GLY A 88 -11.04 16.54 0.37
C GLY A 88 -12.04 15.58 1.01
N SER A 89 -13.34 15.82 0.89
CA SER A 89 -14.36 14.82 1.25
C SER A 89 -14.29 13.63 0.30
N TRP A 90 -14.65 12.44 0.79
CA TRP A 90 -14.62 11.22 0.01
C TRP A 90 -15.75 10.27 0.38
N ARG A 91 -16.06 9.37 -0.55
CA ARG A 91 -17.09 8.35 -0.38
C ARG A 91 -16.70 7.05 -1.07
N VAL A 92 -16.96 5.93 -0.41
CA VAL A 92 -16.78 4.58 -0.93
C VAL A 92 -18.09 3.81 -0.79
N ASP A 93 -18.70 3.45 -1.92
CA ASP A 93 -19.93 2.66 -1.97
C ASP A 93 -19.57 1.19 -2.17
N VAL A 94 -20.01 0.35 -1.24
CA VAL A 94 -19.69 -1.09 -1.19
C VAL A 94 -20.99 -1.88 -1.20
N PRO A 95 -21.46 -2.34 -2.38
CA PRO A 95 -22.59 -3.26 -2.45
C PRO A 95 -22.32 -4.56 -1.68
N GLY A 96 -23.29 -5.01 -0.88
CA GLY A 96 -23.14 -6.13 0.05
C GLY A 96 -21.97 -5.95 1.02
N GLY A 97 -21.71 -4.72 1.45
CA GLY A 97 -20.60 -4.38 2.35
C GLY A 97 -20.86 -4.72 3.82
N ALA A 98 -22.10 -4.98 4.23
CA ALA A 98 -22.42 -5.34 5.62
C ALA A 98 -23.35 -6.56 5.73
N HIS A 99 -23.47 -7.10 6.95
CA HIS A 99 -24.35 -8.20 7.32
C HIS A 99 -24.20 -9.44 6.42
N GLY A 100 -22.95 -9.83 6.17
CA GLY A 100 -22.63 -10.99 5.35
C GLY A 100 -22.92 -10.80 3.86
N GLY A 101 -23.18 -9.57 3.40
CA GLY A 101 -23.54 -9.27 2.01
C GLY A 101 -25.00 -8.88 1.80
N ALA A 102 -25.80 -8.85 2.86
CA ALA A 102 -27.22 -8.53 2.79
C ALA A 102 -27.50 -7.02 2.70
N VAL A 103 -26.53 -6.17 3.07
CA VAL A 103 -26.72 -4.72 3.16
C VAL A 103 -25.63 -3.98 2.37
N ASP A 104 -26.07 -3.07 1.51
CA ASP A 104 -25.21 -2.11 0.81
C ASP A 104 -24.88 -0.95 1.74
N ILE A 105 -23.61 -0.57 1.80
CA ILE A 105 -23.14 0.53 2.63
C ILE A 105 -22.36 1.56 1.82
N ALA A 106 -22.31 2.79 2.34
CA ALA A 106 -21.34 3.79 1.94
C ALA A 106 -20.51 4.22 3.16
N LEU A 107 -19.19 4.25 3.03
CA LEU A 107 -18.32 4.98 3.95
C LEU A 107 -18.14 6.40 3.42
N VAL A 108 -18.43 7.40 4.24
CA VAL A 108 -18.41 8.80 3.83
C VAL A 108 -17.64 9.64 4.83
N PHE A 109 -16.60 10.31 4.36
CA PHE A 109 -15.90 11.34 5.12
C PHE A 109 -16.26 12.72 4.56
N THR A 110 -16.97 13.51 5.36
CA THR A 110 -17.39 14.86 4.99
C THR A 110 -17.53 15.72 6.25
N GLY A 111 -17.25 17.01 6.15
CA GLY A 111 -17.28 17.93 7.30
C GLY A 111 -16.31 17.55 8.43
N GLY A 112 -15.23 16.83 8.13
CA GLY A 112 -14.25 16.36 9.13
C GLY A 112 -14.68 15.12 9.93
N ALA A 113 -15.78 14.47 9.54
CA ALA A 113 -16.36 13.34 10.26
C ALA A 113 -16.56 12.13 9.34
N LEU A 114 -16.31 10.93 9.89
CA LEU A 114 -16.57 9.65 9.22
C LEU A 114 -17.98 9.15 9.55
N HIS A 115 -18.65 8.63 8.52
CA HIS A 115 -19.98 8.05 8.64
C HIS A 115 -20.05 6.73 7.87
N GLN A 116 -20.85 5.79 8.37
CA GLN A 116 -21.30 4.65 7.59
C GLN A 116 -22.79 4.80 7.31
N CYS A 117 -23.18 4.74 6.05
CA CYS A 117 -24.55 4.91 5.60
C CYS A 117 -25.09 3.62 4.99
N VAL A 118 -26.36 3.32 5.23
CA VAL A 118 -27.08 2.23 4.57
C VAL A 118 -27.72 2.75 3.28
N LEU A 119 -27.50 2.03 2.18
CA LEU A 119 -28.00 2.41 0.85
C LEU A 119 -29.27 1.62 0.46
N PRO A 120 -30.16 2.20 -0.38
CA PRO A 120 -30.22 3.62 -0.72
C PRO A 120 -30.96 4.44 0.37
N ASN A 121 -30.38 5.57 0.76
CA ASN A 121 -31.02 6.66 1.51
C ASN A 121 -31.69 6.31 2.86
N GLN A 122 -31.29 5.23 3.57
CA GLN A 122 -31.94 4.86 4.82
C GLN A 122 -31.47 5.72 6.01
N GLY A 123 -30.15 5.80 6.23
CA GLY A 123 -29.58 6.55 7.33
C GLY A 123 -28.06 6.38 7.43
N CYS A 124 -27.42 7.35 8.06
CA CYS A 124 -25.98 7.39 8.29
C CYS A 124 -25.70 7.42 9.79
N VAL A 125 -24.82 6.55 10.26
CA VAL A 125 -24.32 6.60 11.64
C VAL A 125 -22.99 7.34 11.65
N HIS A 126 -22.83 8.26 12.59
CA HIS A 126 -21.56 8.91 12.88
C HIS A 126 -20.60 7.91 13.53
N ILE A 127 -19.31 7.97 13.18
CA ILE A 127 -18.28 7.11 13.75
C ILE A 127 -17.30 7.98 14.53
N ASP A 128 -17.29 7.80 15.86
CA ASP A 128 -16.34 8.43 16.75
C ASP A 128 -14.98 7.72 16.66
N GLY A 129 -13.98 8.40 16.10
CA GLY A 129 -12.62 7.87 15.97
C GLY A 129 -12.46 6.86 14.82
N PRO A 130 -11.56 5.86 14.94
CA PRO A 130 -11.32 4.90 13.87
C PRO A 130 -12.51 3.95 13.68
N LEU A 131 -12.73 3.54 12.44
CA LEU A 131 -13.74 2.54 12.10
C LEU A 131 -13.46 1.22 12.86
N PRO A 132 -14.46 0.63 13.55
CA PRO A 132 -14.27 -0.65 14.21
C PRO A 132 -13.91 -1.74 13.20
N LYS A 133 -12.92 -2.59 13.51
CA LYS A 133 -12.47 -3.69 12.62
C LYS A 133 -13.59 -4.62 12.17
N THR A 134 -14.65 -4.77 12.96
CA THR A 134 -15.82 -5.58 12.62
C THR A 134 -16.67 -4.97 11.51
N ALA A 135 -16.53 -3.67 11.24
CA ALA A 135 -17.29 -2.89 10.27
C ALA A 135 -16.42 -2.31 9.14
N ASP A 136 -15.13 -2.68 9.10
CA ASP A 136 -14.11 -2.15 8.21
C ASP A 136 -13.93 -3.02 6.95
N PRO A 137 -14.44 -2.58 5.78
CA PRO A 137 -14.29 -3.31 4.52
C PRO A 137 -12.88 -3.21 3.92
N LYS A 138 -12.01 -2.37 4.49
CA LYS A 138 -10.64 -2.04 4.10
C LYS A 138 -10.45 -1.32 2.77
N ILE A 139 -11.51 -1.11 2.00
CA ILE A 139 -11.42 -0.54 0.65
C ILE A 139 -11.04 0.94 0.70
N GLU A 140 -11.56 1.68 1.66
CA GLU A 140 -11.27 3.10 1.87
C GLU A 140 -9.79 3.37 2.15
N HIS A 141 -9.09 2.42 2.80
CA HIS A 141 -7.68 2.58 3.11
C HIS A 141 -6.80 2.77 1.86
N LEU A 142 -7.23 2.25 0.71
CA LEU A 142 -6.56 2.43 -0.59
C LEU A 142 -6.43 3.90 -1.01
N ILE A 143 -7.32 4.76 -0.52
CA ILE A 143 -7.38 6.18 -0.89
C ILE A 143 -7.14 7.12 0.30
N THR A 144 -7.04 6.58 1.51
CA THR A 144 -6.80 7.34 2.73
C THR A 144 -5.38 7.13 3.24
N ASP A 145 -5.20 6.29 4.25
CA ASP A 145 -4.02 6.19 5.11
C ASP A 145 -2.93 5.29 4.52
N TRP A 146 -3.27 4.25 3.75
CA TRP A 146 -2.23 3.39 3.17
C TRP A 146 -1.35 4.15 2.19
N LEU A 147 -1.88 5.13 1.47
CA LEU A 147 -1.07 6.01 0.63
C LEU A 147 0.01 6.73 1.45
N GLY A 148 -0.28 7.08 2.71
CA GLY A 148 0.69 7.58 3.69
C GLY A 148 1.87 6.64 3.86
N VAL A 149 1.56 5.41 4.20
CA VAL A 149 2.53 4.33 4.44
C VAL A 149 3.35 4.04 3.17
N LEU A 150 2.71 3.97 2.01
CA LEU A 150 3.38 3.73 0.73
C LEU A 150 4.35 4.85 0.37
N THR A 151 4.10 6.09 0.79
CA THR A 151 5.03 7.21 0.59
C THR A 151 6.14 7.30 1.64
N ASP A 152 5.99 6.64 2.79
CA ASP A 152 6.95 6.73 3.89
C ASP A 152 8.17 5.83 3.65
N ARG A 153 9.33 6.45 3.45
CA ARG A 153 10.60 5.77 3.23
C ARG A 153 11.14 5.06 4.47
N GLN A 154 10.69 5.44 5.66
CA GLN A 154 11.09 4.78 6.92
C GLN A 154 10.31 3.49 7.16
N GLN A 155 9.18 3.30 6.46
CA GLN A 155 8.45 2.04 6.55
C GLN A 155 9.26 0.92 5.86
N ALA A 156 9.53 -0.14 6.63
CA ALA A 156 10.23 -1.33 6.17
C ALA A 156 9.35 -2.23 5.26
N LEU A 157 9.02 -1.74 4.07
CA LEU A 157 8.27 -2.47 3.05
C LEU A 157 9.23 -3.13 2.05
N ALA A 158 9.07 -4.44 1.85
CA ALA A 158 9.68 -5.14 0.72
C ALA A 158 8.80 -4.95 -0.51
N VAL A 159 9.34 -4.34 -1.57
CA VAL A 159 8.59 -4.02 -2.79
C VAL A 159 9.33 -4.53 -4.02
N SER A 160 8.64 -5.29 -4.86
CA SER A 160 9.14 -5.79 -6.14
C SER A 160 8.16 -5.45 -7.28
N MET A 161 8.62 -5.60 -8.53
CA MET A 161 7.71 -5.52 -9.68
C MET A 161 6.86 -6.78 -9.74
N ALA A 162 5.55 -6.62 -9.93
CA ALA A 162 4.62 -7.72 -10.13
C ALA A 162 4.22 -7.85 -11.60
N GLN A 163 3.81 -9.06 -12.00
CA GLN A 163 3.09 -9.23 -13.26
C GLN A 163 1.78 -8.45 -13.22
N PRO A 164 1.36 -7.81 -14.32
CA PRO A 164 0.08 -7.12 -14.38
C PRO A 164 -1.09 -8.03 -14.02
N LEU A 165 -1.98 -7.54 -13.15
CA LEU A 165 -3.26 -8.21 -12.91
C LEU A 165 -4.13 -8.11 -14.18
N GLU A 166 -5.01 -9.08 -14.38
CA GLU A 166 -5.95 -9.07 -15.50
C GLU A 166 -6.81 -7.79 -15.48
N GLY A 167 -6.82 -7.07 -16.60
CA GLY A 167 -7.54 -5.79 -16.74
C GLY A 167 -6.83 -4.58 -16.12
N ALA A 168 -5.66 -4.75 -15.50
CA ALA A 168 -4.87 -3.63 -14.98
C ALA A 168 -4.14 -2.90 -16.10
N ALA A 169 -4.01 -1.58 -15.95
CA ALA A 169 -3.11 -0.74 -16.74
C ALA A 169 -1.98 -0.18 -15.84
N GLY A 170 -0.89 0.29 -16.46
CA GLY A 170 0.25 0.86 -15.74
C GLY A 170 1.22 -0.18 -15.16
N GLU A 171 1.90 0.20 -14.07
CA GLU A 171 2.91 -0.63 -13.40
C GLU A 171 2.30 -1.28 -12.15
N CYS A 172 2.61 -2.56 -11.91
CA CYS A 172 2.18 -3.30 -10.73
C CYS A 172 3.34 -3.60 -9.79
N PHE A 173 3.06 -3.50 -8.49
CA PHE A 173 4.02 -3.65 -7.42
C PHE A 173 3.51 -4.70 -6.44
N ALA A 174 4.33 -5.69 -6.12
CA ALA A 174 4.06 -6.62 -5.03
C ALA A 174 4.66 -6.06 -3.74
N ILE A 175 3.86 -6.04 -2.68
CA ILE A 175 4.27 -5.67 -1.34
C ILE A 175 4.22 -6.92 -0.48
N GLU A 176 5.36 -7.24 0.13
CA GLU A 176 5.52 -8.39 1.00
C GLU A 176 5.90 -7.95 2.40
N SER A 177 5.62 -8.83 3.38
CA SER A 177 6.10 -8.59 4.73
C SER A 177 7.61 -8.78 4.78
N SER A 178 8.32 -7.77 5.31
CA SER A 178 9.72 -7.93 5.66
C SER A 178 9.83 -8.68 6.99
N ALA A 179 10.81 -9.57 7.13
CA ALA A 179 11.02 -10.35 8.36
C ALA A 179 11.26 -9.48 9.62
N VAL A 180 11.49 -8.17 9.45
CA VAL A 180 11.76 -7.19 10.52
C VAL A 180 10.47 -6.46 10.95
N SER A 181 9.39 -6.53 10.18
CA SER A 181 8.14 -5.82 10.48
C SER A 181 7.15 -6.74 11.20
N LEU A 182 6.95 -6.52 12.50
CA LEU A 182 5.99 -7.28 13.32
C LEU A 182 4.53 -7.00 12.93
N GLN A 183 4.23 -5.78 12.44
CA GLN A 183 2.91 -5.38 11.94
C GLN A 183 3.08 -4.35 10.83
N ILE A 184 2.60 -4.66 9.62
CA ILE A 184 2.54 -3.70 8.52
C ILE A 184 1.17 -3.01 8.57
N PRO A 185 1.11 -1.67 8.60
CA PRO A 185 -0.14 -0.93 8.71
C PRO A 185 -0.89 -0.83 7.36
N LEU A 186 -0.68 -1.79 6.45
CA LEU A 186 -1.37 -1.94 5.18
C LEU A 186 -1.45 -3.42 4.81
N ASP A 187 -2.41 -3.79 3.96
CA ASP A 187 -2.55 -5.16 3.49
C ASP A 187 -1.44 -5.54 2.49
N VAL A 188 -0.76 -6.66 2.71
CA VAL A 188 0.18 -7.19 1.72
C VAL A 188 -0.57 -7.68 0.47
N GLY A 189 0.07 -7.53 -0.70
CA GLY A 189 -0.53 -7.93 -1.97
C GLY A 189 0.01 -7.15 -3.16
N ILE A 190 -0.79 -7.08 -4.23
CA ILE A 190 -0.39 -6.42 -5.49
C ILE A 190 -1.18 -5.13 -5.66
N TYR A 191 -0.50 -4.05 -6.00
CA TYR A 191 -1.05 -2.73 -6.29
C TYR A 191 -0.61 -2.30 -7.68
N CYS A 192 -1.56 -1.95 -8.54
CA CYS A 192 -1.32 -1.50 -9.90
C CYS A 192 -1.73 -0.04 -10.06
N TYR A 193 -0.82 0.79 -10.54
CA TYR A 193 -1.04 2.22 -10.72
C TYR A 193 -0.63 2.69 -12.12
N GLU A 194 -1.46 3.57 -12.67
CA GLU A 194 -1.08 4.46 -13.76
C GLU A 194 -0.08 5.52 -13.28
N ARG A 195 0.58 6.18 -14.24
CA ARG A 195 1.62 7.17 -13.93
C ARG A 195 1.09 8.37 -13.15
N ASP A 196 -0.17 8.73 -13.37
CA ASP A 196 -0.90 9.81 -12.70
C ASP A 196 -1.39 9.46 -11.29
N GLY A 197 -1.16 8.22 -10.82
CA GLY A 197 -1.60 7.75 -9.52
C GLY A 197 -2.99 7.11 -9.51
N THR A 198 -3.65 6.96 -10.66
CA THR A 198 -4.90 6.19 -10.74
C THR A 198 -4.63 4.74 -10.36
N LEU A 199 -5.28 4.24 -9.32
CA LEU A 199 -5.28 2.81 -8.99
C LEU A 199 -6.06 2.08 -10.10
N THR A 200 -5.41 1.16 -10.79
CA THR A 200 -6.03 0.41 -11.90
C THR A 200 -6.43 -0.99 -11.48
N ALA A 201 -5.71 -1.58 -10.53
CA ALA A 201 -6.09 -2.82 -9.89
C ALA A 201 -5.40 -2.97 -8.53
N ALA A 202 -6.00 -3.78 -7.66
CA ALA A 202 -5.38 -4.24 -6.43
C ALA A 202 -5.81 -5.68 -6.14
N LYS A 203 -4.89 -6.52 -5.66
CA LYS A 203 -5.20 -7.87 -5.15
C LYS A 203 -4.74 -7.95 -3.70
N LEU A 204 -5.70 -7.99 -2.79
CA LEU A 204 -5.52 -7.87 -1.34
C LEU A 204 -6.36 -8.91 -0.59
N SER A 205 -6.30 -8.87 0.75
CA SER A 205 -6.98 -9.87 1.60
C SER A 205 -8.50 -9.90 1.42
N PHE A 206 -9.12 -8.75 1.09
CA PHE A 206 -10.57 -8.64 0.87
C PHE A 206 -11.02 -9.05 -0.56
N GLY A 207 -10.08 -9.25 -1.49
CA GLY A 207 -10.37 -9.63 -2.88
C GLY A 207 -9.51 -8.92 -3.91
N THR A 208 -9.94 -9.00 -5.17
CA THR A 208 -9.30 -8.30 -6.30
C THR A 208 -10.22 -7.19 -6.80
N MET A 209 -9.72 -5.96 -6.83
CA MET A 209 -10.38 -4.81 -7.46
C MET A 209 -9.72 -4.50 -8.80
N VAL A 210 -10.51 -4.25 -9.83
CA VAL A 210 -10.05 -3.82 -11.15
C VAL A 210 -10.86 -2.62 -11.61
N LEU A 211 -10.20 -1.58 -12.11
CA LEU A 211 -10.84 -0.35 -12.57
C LEU A 211 -11.80 -0.65 -13.74
N ALA A 212 -13.05 -0.25 -13.56
CA ALA A 212 -14.12 -0.44 -14.52
C ALA A 212 -14.36 0.87 -15.29
N GLY A 213 -13.68 0.99 -16.43
CA GLY A 213 -13.80 2.14 -17.32
C GLY A 213 -12.94 3.35 -16.90
N LYS A 214 -13.14 4.47 -17.57
CA LYS A 214 -12.38 5.70 -17.32
C LYS A 214 -12.93 6.44 -16.09
N PRO A 215 -12.07 6.89 -15.15
CA PRO A 215 -12.53 7.75 -14.05
C PRO A 215 -13.20 9.04 -14.54
N GLY A 216 -14.25 9.45 -13.84
CA GLY A 216 -14.98 10.68 -14.05
C GLY A 216 -14.42 11.85 -13.24
N ALA A 217 -14.89 13.06 -13.55
CA ALA A 217 -14.50 14.27 -12.85
C ALA A 217 -14.94 14.24 -11.38
N ALA A 218 -14.11 14.81 -10.50
CA ALA A 218 -14.45 14.97 -9.09
C ALA A 218 -15.60 15.97 -8.91
N PRO A 219 -16.59 15.67 -8.05
CA PRO A 219 -17.53 16.69 -7.59
C PRO A 219 -16.82 17.70 -6.68
N PRO A 220 -17.41 18.89 -6.46
CA PRO A 220 -16.85 19.88 -5.55
C PRO A 220 -16.75 19.36 -4.11
N SER A 221 -17.80 18.67 -3.65
CA SER A 221 -17.95 18.11 -2.31
C SER A 221 -18.82 16.84 -2.32
N ILE A 222 -18.79 16.10 -1.21
CA ILE A 222 -19.65 14.93 -0.96
C ILE A 222 -20.72 15.26 0.08
N ALA A 223 -21.97 14.99 -0.29
CA ALA A 223 -23.11 14.95 0.62
C ALA A 223 -23.34 13.53 1.16
N LEU A 224 -23.88 13.45 2.38
CA LEU A 224 -24.36 12.19 2.92
C LEU A 224 -25.57 11.69 2.09
N PRO A 225 -25.64 10.39 1.74
CA PRO A 225 -26.77 9.82 1.02
C PRO A 225 -28.06 9.73 1.85
N GLY A 226 -28.00 9.93 3.17
CA GLY A 226 -29.16 9.87 4.05
C GLY A 226 -28.96 10.73 5.30
N PRO A 227 -30.01 10.88 6.13
CA PRO A 227 -29.93 11.64 7.37
C PRO A 227 -29.00 10.96 8.38
N VAL A 228 -28.34 11.75 9.23
CA VAL A 228 -27.58 11.21 10.36
C VAL A 228 -28.55 10.72 11.43
N VAL A 229 -28.40 9.46 11.84
CA VAL A 229 -29.21 8.80 12.87
C VAL A 229 -28.32 8.28 13.98
N LYS A 230 -28.88 8.11 15.19
CA LYS A 230 -28.18 7.45 16.28
C LYS A 230 -28.03 5.96 15.97
N GLY A 231 -26.85 5.41 16.20
CA GLY A 231 -26.58 3.99 16.00
C GLY A 231 -25.09 3.68 16.04
N THR A 232 -24.75 2.43 15.70
CA THR A 232 -23.38 1.96 15.55
C THR A 232 -23.16 1.50 14.11
N PRO A 233 -21.92 1.54 13.59
CA PRO A 233 -21.64 0.99 12.27
C PRO A 233 -22.01 -0.50 12.22
N LEU A 234 -22.63 -0.90 11.11
CA LEU A 234 -23.02 -2.27 10.82
C LEU A 234 -21.76 -3.13 10.62
N PRO A 235 -21.71 -4.32 11.24
CA PRO A 235 -20.62 -5.24 11.04
C PRO A 235 -20.66 -5.88 9.64
N LEU A 236 -19.49 -6.29 9.15
CA LEU A 236 -19.33 -7.03 7.90
C LEU A 236 -19.93 -8.43 7.98
N ALA A 237 -19.81 -9.08 9.14
CA ALA A 237 -20.31 -10.44 9.35
C ALA A 237 -21.83 -10.49 9.35
N ALA A 238 -22.41 -11.62 8.92
CA ALA A 238 -23.84 -11.84 9.04
C ALA A 238 -24.27 -11.82 10.52
N PRO A 239 -25.45 -11.28 10.84
CA PRO A 239 -26.01 -11.44 12.18
C PRO A 239 -26.20 -12.94 12.49
N PRO A 240 -26.13 -13.33 13.78
CA PRO A 240 -26.40 -14.71 14.18
C PRO A 240 -27.82 -15.11 13.77
N SER A 241 -28.01 -16.39 13.39
CA SER A 241 -29.34 -16.92 13.08
C SER A 241 -30.24 -16.85 14.30
N PRO A 242 -31.53 -16.48 14.15
CA PRO A 242 -32.48 -16.53 15.25
C PRO A 242 -32.62 -17.97 15.75
N SER A 243 -32.64 -18.12 17.09
CA SER A 243 -32.85 -19.39 17.78
C SER A 243 -34.34 -19.70 17.95
#